data_AF-A0A1X0WLF3-F1
#
_entry.id   AF-A0A1X0WLF3-F1
#
_cell.length_a   1.000
_cell.length_b   1.000
_cell.length_c   1.000
_cell.angle_alpha   90.00
_cell.angle_beta   90.00
_cell.angle_gamma   90.00
#
_symmetry.space_group_name_H-M   'P 1'
#
loop_
_entity.id
_entity.type
_entity.pdbx_description
1 polymer ?
#
loop_
_entity_poly.entity_id
_entity_poly.type
_entity_poly.pdbx_seq_one_letter_code
_entity_poly.pdbx_strand_id
1 'polypeptide(L)'
;AVGETIGTTAYAREDDSKKGMDGSQVTGAASSYARKYALNGLFMIDDNKDPDTDEYHNQNSQAGRTSQKPAQKPNSQQEQPANAPAKSNGAKTITGAQAKAIRTELKNMAEATGSPAATIGKWFIDKMGVDKPESIPADRLKEAQKIIADAKKARGIE
;
A
#
# COMPACT_ATOMS: atom_id res chain seq x y z
N ALA A 1 -52.16 17.26 -1.25
CA ALA A 1 -51.22 16.47 -2.07
C ALA A 1 -50.53 15.49 -1.14
N VAL A 2 -50.60 14.19 -1.44
CA VAL A 2 -49.75 13.19 -0.78
C VAL A 2 -48.36 13.30 -1.40
N GLY A 3 -47.34 13.53 -0.57
CA GLY A 3 -45.96 13.65 -1.04
C GLY A 3 -45.40 12.29 -1.45
N GLU A 4 -44.71 12.23 -2.59
CA GLU A 4 -44.02 11.03 -3.06
C GLU A 4 -42.68 10.88 -2.32
N THR A 5 -42.33 9.66 -1.91
CA THR A 5 -41.06 9.38 -1.20
C THR A 5 -40.13 8.61 -2.12
N ILE A 6 -38.91 9.13 -2.28
CA ILE A 6 -37.84 8.49 -3.05
C ILE A 6 -36.75 8.06 -2.07
N GLY A 7 -36.26 6.83 -2.20
CA GLY A 7 -35.23 6.29 -1.33
C GLY A 7 -34.29 5.37 -2.11
N THR A 8 -33.07 5.25 -1.59
CA THR A 8 -32.01 4.40 -2.15
C THR A 8 -31.34 3.61 -1.04
N THR A 9 -30.87 2.42 -1.37
CA THR A 9 -30.12 1.57 -0.44
C THR A 9 -28.79 1.20 -1.06
N ALA A 10 -27.74 1.21 -0.26
CA ALA A 10 -26.42 0.72 -0.66
C ALA A 10 -25.76 0.02 0.51
N TYR A 11 -24.83 -0.88 0.19
CA TYR A 11 -24.14 -1.73 1.14
C TYR A 11 -22.63 -1.54 0.99
N ALA A 12 -21.93 -1.59 2.11
CA ALA A 12 -20.48 -1.68 2.15
C ALA A 12 -20.13 -2.87 3.04
N ARG A 13 -19.11 -3.62 2.66
CA ARG A 13 -18.66 -4.78 3.41
C ARG A 13 -17.47 -4.41 4.27
N GLU A 14 -17.48 -4.88 5.50
CA GLU A 14 -16.38 -4.72 6.44
C GLU A 14 -15.72 -6.06 6.77
N ASP A 15 -14.45 -6.00 7.18
CA ASP A 15 -13.73 -7.14 7.71
C ASP A 15 -14.05 -7.28 9.20
N ASP A 16 -14.23 -8.50 9.71
CA ASP A 16 -14.53 -8.75 11.14
C ASP A 16 -13.47 -8.17 12.09
N SER A 17 -12.22 -8.05 11.63
CA SER A 17 -11.18 -7.31 12.35
C SER A 17 -10.20 -6.65 11.39
N LYS A 18 -9.78 -5.43 11.73
CA LYS A 18 -8.75 -4.70 11.02
C LYS A 18 -7.68 -4.25 12.00
N LYS A 19 -6.43 -4.67 11.77
CA LYS A 19 -5.32 -4.42 12.70
C LYS A 19 -5.18 -2.92 13.00
N GLY A 20 -5.27 -2.56 14.27
CA GLY A 20 -5.13 -1.17 14.73
C GLY A 20 -6.39 -0.32 14.60
N MET A 21 -7.51 -0.91 14.19
CA MET A 21 -8.83 -0.29 14.29
C MET A 21 -9.72 -1.11 15.23
N ASP A 22 -10.46 -0.43 16.09
CA ASP A 22 -11.52 -1.07 16.86
C ASP A 22 -12.75 -1.35 15.97
N GLY A 23 -13.68 -2.19 16.44
CA GLY A 23 -14.87 -2.54 15.67
C GLY A 23 -15.74 -1.33 15.31
N SER A 24 -15.84 -0.34 16.21
CA SER A 24 -16.62 0.87 15.96
C SER A 24 -16.06 1.71 14.81
N GLN A 25 -14.74 1.77 14.67
CA GLN A 25 -14.06 2.46 13.58
C GLN A 25 -14.26 1.74 12.25
N VAL A 26 -14.18 0.41 12.25
CA VAL A 26 -14.42 -0.42 11.07
C VAL A 26 -15.86 -0.25 10.58
N THR A 27 -16.84 -0.41 11.47
CA THR A 27 -18.26 -0.25 11.14
C THR A 27 -18.61 1.18 10.76
N GLY A 28 -18.06 2.18 11.44
CA GLY A 28 -18.24 3.59 11.11
C GLY A 28 -17.72 3.94 9.72
N ALA A 29 -16.56 3.39 9.33
CA ALA A 29 -15.99 3.57 8.01
C ALA A 29 -16.87 2.92 6.93
N ALA A 30 -17.27 1.66 7.10
CA ALA A 30 -18.12 0.96 6.14
C ALA A 30 -19.50 1.63 5.99
N SER A 31 -20.14 2.00 7.10
CA SER A 31 -21.41 2.74 7.10
C SER A 31 -21.32 4.05 6.32
N SER A 32 -20.20 4.77 6.44
CA SER A 32 -19.96 6.01 5.69
C SER A 32 -19.83 5.77 4.19
N TYR A 33 -19.16 4.69 3.78
CA TYR A 33 -19.08 4.28 2.37
C TYR A 33 -20.43 3.85 1.80
N ALA A 34 -21.23 3.09 2.56
CA ALA A 34 -22.57 2.71 2.15
C ALA A 34 -23.46 3.95 1.90
N ARG A 35 -23.43 4.94 2.81
CA ARG A 35 -24.18 6.19 2.64
C ARG A 35 -23.70 7.00 1.43
N LYS A 36 -22.38 7.05 1.16
CA LYS A 36 -21.85 7.70 -0.05
C LYS A 36 -22.55 7.15 -1.30
N TYR A 37 -22.56 5.83 -1.48
CA TYR A 37 -23.15 5.23 -2.67
C TYR A 37 -24.68 5.34 -2.72
N ALA A 38 -25.36 5.27 -1.57
CA ALA A 38 -26.80 5.54 -1.52
C ALA A 38 -27.10 6.97 -2.01
N LEU A 39 -26.39 7.97 -1.49
CA LEU A 39 -26.58 9.37 -1.89
C LEU A 39 -26.20 9.62 -3.35
N ASN A 40 -25.13 8.99 -3.85
CA ASN A 40 -24.78 9.05 -5.27
C ASN A 40 -25.92 8.52 -6.15
N GLY A 41 -26.54 7.39 -5.77
CA GLY A 41 -27.70 6.84 -6.47
C GLY A 41 -28.95 7.72 -6.36
N LEU A 42 -29.16 8.36 -5.21
CA LEU A 42 -30.33 9.21 -4.97
C LEU A 42 -30.28 10.52 -5.76
N PHE A 43 -29.09 11.13 -5.83
CA PHE A 43 -28.89 12.39 -6.54
C PHE A 43 -28.35 12.22 -7.96
N MET A 44 -28.10 10.96 -8.39
CA MET A 44 -27.51 10.63 -9.68
C MET A 44 -26.17 11.33 -9.96
N ILE A 45 -25.39 11.59 -8.90
CA ILE A 45 -24.08 12.27 -8.94
C ILE A 45 -22.92 11.28 -8.88
N ASP A 46 -23.07 10.12 -9.51
CA ASP A 46 -22.02 9.11 -9.43
C ASP A 46 -20.73 9.60 -10.10
N ASP A 47 -19.59 9.29 -9.49
CA ASP A 47 -18.25 9.65 -9.98
C ASP A 47 -17.80 8.74 -11.14
N ASN A 48 -18.65 7.77 -11.49
CA ASN A 48 -18.49 6.98 -12.71
C ASN A 48 -18.70 7.88 -13.93
N LYS A 49 -17.59 8.28 -14.51
CA LYS A 49 -17.57 9.00 -15.78
C LYS A 49 -18.16 8.12 -16.88
N ASP A 50 -19.13 8.67 -17.59
CA ASP A 50 -19.59 8.12 -18.85
C ASP A 50 -18.37 8.02 -19.80
N PRO A 51 -18.05 6.83 -20.33
CA PRO A 51 -16.90 6.64 -21.23
C PRO A 51 -16.94 7.53 -22.48
N ASP A 52 -18.11 8.05 -22.84
CA ASP A 52 -18.31 8.93 -23.99
C ASP A 52 -18.20 10.44 -23.62
N THR A 53 -17.86 10.78 -22.36
CA THR A 53 -17.63 12.18 -21.95
C THR A 53 -16.22 12.68 -22.27
N ASP A 54 -16.12 13.94 -22.70
CA ASP A 54 -14.84 14.64 -22.88
C ASP A 54 -13.97 14.61 -21.61
N GLU A 55 -14.60 14.63 -20.43
CA GLU A 55 -13.95 14.53 -19.12
C GLU A 55 -13.26 13.18 -18.86
N TYR A 56 -13.81 12.08 -19.41
CA TYR A 56 -13.21 10.74 -19.36
C TYR A 56 -12.02 10.66 -20.32
N HIS A 57 -12.20 11.16 -21.55
CA HIS A 57 -11.14 11.20 -22.55
C HIS A 57 -9.98 12.09 -22.11
N ASN A 58 -10.22 13.25 -21.51
CA ASN A 58 -9.17 14.17 -21.07
C ASN A 58 -8.32 13.61 -19.93
N GLN A 59 -8.95 12.98 -18.93
CA GLN A 59 -8.20 12.36 -17.82
C GLN A 59 -7.41 11.12 -18.27
N ASN A 60 -7.98 10.29 -19.15
CA ASN A 60 -7.28 9.11 -19.67
C ASN A 60 -6.20 9.48 -20.70
N SER A 61 -6.35 10.60 -21.42
CA SER A 61 -5.36 11.11 -22.38
C SER A 61 -4.23 11.90 -21.72
N GLN A 62 -4.48 12.62 -20.63
CA GLN A 62 -3.42 13.25 -19.83
C GLN A 62 -2.59 12.21 -19.06
N ALA A 63 -3.20 11.11 -18.63
CA ALA A 63 -2.49 9.96 -18.07
C ALA A 63 -1.62 9.22 -19.13
N GLY A 64 -1.78 9.53 -20.42
CA GLY A 64 -1.02 8.93 -21.52
C GLY A 64 0.35 9.56 -21.80
N ARG A 65 0.71 10.70 -21.19
CA ARG A 65 2.03 11.33 -21.36
C ARG A 65 3.05 11.01 -20.27
N THR A 66 2.64 10.34 -19.19
CA THR A 66 3.56 9.77 -18.21
C THR A 66 3.02 8.44 -17.72
N SER A 67 3.49 7.37 -18.36
CA SER A 67 3.58 6.01 -17.83
C SER A 67 2.27 5.26 -17.56
N GLN A 68 1.97 4.31 -18.46
CA GLN A 68 1.43 2.97 -18.17
C GLN A 68 0.33 2.84 -17.10
N LYS A 69 -0.94 2.82 -17.56
CA LYS A 69 -2.08 2.24 -16.84
C LYS A 69 -2.04 0.70 -16.94
N PRO A 70 -2.58 -0.04 -15.96
CA PRO A 70 -3.53 -1.09 -16.32
C PRO A 70 -4.91 -0.84 -15.71
N ALA A 71 -5.90 -1.23 -16.50
CA ALA A 71 -7.33 -1.09 -16.30
C ALA A 71 -7.82 -1.59 -14.93
N GLN A 72 -8.63 -0.77 -14.26
CA GLN A 72 -9.58 -1.24 -13.24
C GLN A 72 -10.88 -1.62 -13.94
N LYS A 73 -11.21 -2.92 -13.89
CA LYS A 73 -12.58 -3.42 -13.88
C LYS A 73 -12.83 -4.10 -12.53
N PRO A 74 -14.08 -4.11 -12.05
CA PRO A 74 -14.41 -4.23 -10.64
C PRO A 74 -14.40 -5.70 -10.20
N ASN A 75 -13.91 -6.02 -9.01
CA ASN A 75 -14.69 -6.83 -8.08
C ASN A 75 -14.11 -6.87 -6.65
N SER A 76 -15.05 -6.79 -5.73
CA SER A 76 -15.12 -7.40 -4.40
C SER A 76 -14.21 -8.63 -4.18
N GLN A 77 -13.41 -8.52 -3.13
CA GLN A 77 -13.02 -9.52 -2.10
C GLN A 77 -12.29 -10.83 -2.43
N GLN A 78 -11.17 -10.96 -1.69
CA GLN A 78 -10.64 -12.14 -0.98
C GLN A 78 -10.28 -13.38 -1.80
N GLU A 79 -8.98 -13.63 -1.93
CA GLU A 79 -8.23 -14.80 -1.40
C GLU A 79 -6.89 -14.92 -2.15
N GLN A 80 -5.80 -15.06 -1.38
CA GLN A 80 -4.53 -15.55 -1.92
C GLN A 80 -4.77 -16.97 -2.45
N PRO A 81 -4.30 -17.27 -3.67
CA PRO A 81 -3.18 -18.20 -3.75
C PRO A 81 -2.09 -17.76 -4.73
N ALA A 82 -0.93 -18.39 -4.56
CA ALA A 82 0.30 -18.26 -5.31
C ALA A 82 0.14 -18.18 -6.84
N ASN A 83 0.71 -17.14 -7.45
CA ASN A 83 1.69 -17.20 -8.56
C ASN A 83 1.89 -15.81 -9.17
N ALA A 84 3.12 -15.30 -9.09
CA ALA A 84 3.53 -14.09 -9.80
C ALA A 84 3.85 -14.41 -11.28
N PRO A 85 3.40 -13.62 -12.26
CA PRO A 85 4.07 -13.52 -13.54
C PRO A 85 5.00 -12.30 -13.53
N ALA A 86 6.29 -12.60 -13.67
CA ALA A 86 7.36 -11.65 -13.89
C ALA A 86 7.24 -10.94 -15.26
N LYS A 87 7.85 -9.75 -15.34
CA LYS A 87 8.87 -9.30 -16.35
C LYS A 87 8.94 -7.77 -16.34
N SER A 88 10.07 -7.08 -16.44
CA SER A 88 11.51 -7.40 -16.54
C SER A 88 12.22 -6.04 -16.67
N ASN A 89 13.33 -5.71 -15.99
CA ASN A 89 14.68 -6.10 -16.38
C ASN A 89 15.69 -5.57 -15.34
N GLY A 90 16.66 -6.40 -14.93
CA GLY A 90 18.04 -5.91 -14.77
C GLY A 90 18.71 -5.88 -13.39
N ALA A 91 18.12 -6.35 -12.30
CA ALA A 91 18.87 -6.74 -11.09
C ALA A 91 17.99 -7.63 -10.21
N LYS A 92 18.51 -8.79 -9.80
CA LYS A 92 17.79 -9.72 -8.91
C LYS A 92 17.77 -9.07 -7.52
N THR A 93 16.78 -8.25 -7.21
CA THR A 93 16.65 -7.62 -5.88
C THR A 93 16.08 -8.60 -4.86
N ILE A 94 16.29 -8.32 -3.58
CA ILE A 94 15.78 -9.15 -2.49
C ILE A 94 14.25 -9.24 -2.54
N THR A 95 13.71 -10.37 -2.07
CA THR A 95 12.26 -10.57 -1.98
C THR A 95 11.62 -9.59 -0.98
N GLY A 96 10.33 -9.28 -1.16
CA GLY A 96 9.61 -8.41 -0.22
C GLY A 96 9.63 -8.90 1.23
N ALA A 97 9.70 -10.22 1.45
CA ALA A 97 9.88 -10.81 2.77
C ALA A 97 11.25 -10.47 3.37
N GLN A 98 12.32 -10.57 2.58
CA GLN A 98 13.68 -10.23 3.01
C GLN A 98 13.83 -8.73 3.28
N ALA A 99 13.24 -7.87 2.46
CA ALA A 99 13.24 -6.43 2.69
C ALA A 99 12.49 -6.05 3.98
N LYS A 100 11.38 -6.75 4.28
CA LYS A 100 10.64 -6.58 5.52
C LYS A 100 11.46 -7.00 6.74
N ALA A 101 12.19 -8.11 6.66
CA ALA A 101 13.07 -8.56 7.74
C ALA A 101 14.17 -7.52 8.05
N ILE A 102 14.84 -7.00 7.02
CA ILE A 102 15.85 -5.93 7.16
C ILE A 102 15.26 -4.70 7.83
N ARG A 103 14.06 -4.26 7.41
CA ARG A 103 13.38 -3.10 8.03
C ARG A 103 13.08 -3.31 9.51
N THR A 104 12.61 -4.51 9.87
CA THR A 104 12.37 -4.87 11.26
C THR A 104 13.67 -4.82 12.06
N GLU A 105 14.76 -5.34 11.53
CA GLU A 105 16.05 -5.30 12.22
C GLU A 105 16.60 -3.87 12.37
N LEU A 106 16.47 -3.03 11.35
CA LEU A 106 16.84 -1.61 11.42
C LEU A 106 16.01 -0.86 12.46
N LYS A 107 14.71 -1.18 12.57
CA LYS A 107 13.83 -0.61 13.58
C LYS A 107 14.23 -1.05 14.99
N ASN A 108 14.48 -2.34 15.21
CA ASN A 108 14.92 -2.84 16.51
C ASN A 108 16.28 -2.24 16.92
N MET A 109 17.18 -2.02 15.95
CA MET A 109 18.44 -1.32 16.19
C MET A 109 18.23 0.16 16.52
N ALA A 110 17.30 0.84 15.87
CA ALA A 110 16.94 2.22 16.21
C ALA A 110 16.40 2.32 17.64
N GLU A 111 15.53 1.39 18.03
CA GLU A 111 14.97 1.30 19.38
C GLU A 111 16.06 1.03 20.43
N ALA A 112 16.96 0.08 20.18
CA ALA A 112 18.03 -0.27 21.12
C ALA A 112 19.17 0.78 21.20
N THR A 113 19.37 1.59 20.16
CA THR A 113 20.37 2.68 20.16
C THR A 113 19.80 4.04 20.56
N GLY A 114 18.50 4.13 20.85
CA GLY A 114 17.80 5.39 21.11
C GLY A 114 17.86 6.39 19.95
N SER A 115 18.24 5.93 18.75
CA SER A 115 18.40 6.78 17.56
C SER A 115 17.15 6.70 16.69
N PRO A 116 16.74 7.78 16.00
CA PRO A 116 15.57 7.73 15.13
C PRO A 116 15.70 6.67 14.02
N ALA A 117 14.63 5.91 13.80
CA ALA A 117 14.59 4.86 12.77
C ALA A 117 14.88 5.39 11.35
N ALA A 118 14.51 6.65 11.08
CA ALA A 118 14.86 7.32 9.84
C ALA A 118 16.38 7.51 9.67
N THR A 119 17.09 7.83 10.76
CA THR A 119 18.56 8.02 10.75
C THR A 119 19.28 6.70 10.52
N ILE A 120 18.85 5.63 11.20
CA ILE A 120 19.41 4.28 11.01
C ILE A 120 19.06 3.72 9.62
N GLY A 121 17.85 3.99 9.13
CA GLY A 121 17.43 3.66 7.77
C GLY A 121 18.30 4.36 6.72
N LYS A 122 18.50 5.68 6.84
CA LYS A 122 19.36 6.45 5.94
C LYS A 122 20.81 5.98 5.99
N TRP A 123 21.36 5.77 7.20
CA TRP A 123 22.71 5.23 7.38
C TRP A 123 22.90 3.89 6.67
N PHE A 124 21.93 2.98 6.79
CA PHE A 124 22.01 1.66 6.16
C PHE A 124 21.90 1.73 4.64
N ILE A 125 21.00 2.56 4.13
CA ILE A 125 20.80 2.82 2.70
C ILE A 125 22.07 3.45 2.09
N ASP A 126 22.64 4.46 2.75
CA ASP A 126 23.91 5.12 2.37
C ASP A 126 25.07 4.11 2.38
N LYS A 127 25.12 3.21 3.37
CA LYS A 127 26.17 2.17 3.48
C LYS A 127 26.06 1.12 2.37
N MET A 128 24.84 0.78 1.96
CA MET A 128 24.56 -0.18 0.90
C MET A 128 24.63 0.43 -0.51
N GLY A 129 24.68 1.76 -0.63
CA GLY A 129 24.68 2.47 -1.91
C GLY A 129 23.41 2.25 -2.72
N VAL A 130 22.28 2.09 -2.03
CA VAL A 130 20.94 1.87 -2.63
C VAL A 130 20.04 3.06 -2.29
N ASP A 131 18.94 3.26 -3.01
CA ASP A 131 17.97 4.32 -2.65
C ASP A 131 16.97 3.85 -1.58
N LYS A 132 16.68 2.55 -1.55
CA LYS A 132 15.66 1.93 -0.68
C LYS A 132 16.09 0.53 -0.26
N PRO A 133 15.63 0.03 0.91
CA PRO A 133 15.93 -1.34 1.35
C PRO A 133 15.47 -2.42 0.36
N GLU A 134 14.41 -2.17 -0.41
CA GLU A 134 13.92 -3.10 -1.45
C GLU A 134 14.82 -3.16 -2.70
N SER A 135 15.64 -2.14 -2.92
CA SER A 135 16.56 -2.08 -4.05
C SER A 135 17.85 -2.86 -3.80
N ILE A 136 17.99 -3.51 -2.64
CA ILE A 136 19.17 -4.32 -2.33
C ILE A 136 19.22 -5.53 -3.28
N PRO A 137 20.34 -5.73 -4.00
CA PRO A 137 20.55 -6.94 -4.79
C PRO A 137 20.56 -8.18 -3.89
N ALA A 138 19.94 -9.27 -4.34
CA ALA A 138 19.87 -10.55 -3.64
C ALA A 138 21.28 -11.09 -3.29
N ASP A 139 22.27 -10.83 -4.14
CA ASP A 139 23.65 -11.23 -3.93
C ASP A 139 24.30 -10.51 -2.74
N ARG A 140 23.81 -9.30 -2.41
CA ARG A 140 24.28 -8.48 -1.28
C ARG A 140 23.41 -8.61 -0.03
N LEU A 141 22.49 -9.59 0.01
CA LEU A 141 21.68 -9.84 1.20
C LEU A 141 22.52 -10.23 2.41
N LYS A 142 23.53 -11.09 2.22
CA LYS A 142 24.44 -11.51 3.29
C LYS A 142 25.29 -10.34 3.81
N GLU A 143 25.66 -9.44 2.91
CA GLU A 143 26.39 -8.21 3.25
C GLU A 143 25.52 -7.26 4.07
N ALA A 144 24.27 -7.04 3.66
CA ALA A 144 23.27 -6.29 4.42
C ALA A 144 23.07 -6.83 5.84
N GLN A 145 22.88 -8.15 5.99
CA GLN A 145 22.72 -8.80 7.29
C GLN A 145 23.98 -8.66 8.15
N LYS A 146 25.17 -8.80 7.55
CA LYS A 146 26.45 -8.63 8.24
C LYS A 146 26.64 -7.19 8.73
N ILE A 147 26.30 -6.18 7.93
CA ILE A 147 26.36 -4.77 8.34
C ILE A 147 25.45 -4.51 9.55
N ILE A 148 24.26 -5.09 9.56
CA ILE A 148 23.33 -4.97 10.70
C ILE A 148 23.90 -5.69 11.93
N ALA A 149 24.45 -6.90 11.77
CA ALA A 149 25.04 -7.66 12.87
C ALA A 149 26.28 -6.96 13.45
N ASP A 150 27.17 -6.45 12.61
CA ASP A 150 28.35 -5.68 13.01
C ASP A 150 27.94 -4.39 13.72
N ALA A 151 26.89 -3.70 13.25
CA ALA A 151 26.37 -2.50 13.89
C ALA A 151 25.71 -2.79 15.25
N LYS A 152 24.99 -3.91 15.39
CA LYS A 152 24.45 -4.37 16.67
C LYS A 152 25.58 -4.68 17.67
N LYS A 153 26.61 -5.41 17.23
CA LYS A 153 27.79 -5.75 18.03
C LYS A 153 28.59 -4.51 18.45
N ALA A 154 28.83 -3.57 17.52
CA ALA A 154 29.53 -2.32 17.79
C ALA A 154 28.77 -1.41 18.78
N ARG A 155 27.47 -1.63 18.94
CA ARG A 155 26.61 -0.84 19.84
C ARG A 155 26.17 -1.59 21.09
N GLY A 156 26.75 -2.76 21.36
CA GLY A 156 26.49 -3.56 22.57
C GLY A 156 25.07 -4.11 22.64
N ILE A 157 24.41 -4.28 21.50
CA ILE A 157 23.08 -4.88 21.39
C ILE A 157 23.31 -6.35 21.03
N GLU A 158 23.60 -7.17 22.03
CA GLU A 158 23.67 -8.64 21.90
C GLU A 158 22.31 -9.28 22.15
#